data_AF-A0A8T4FGM9-F1
#
_entry.id   AF-A0A8T4FGM9-F1
#
_cell.length_a   1.000
_cell.length_b   1.000
_cell.length_c   1.000
_cell.angle_alpha   90.00
_cell.angle_beta   90.00
_cell.angle_gamma   90.00
#
_symmetry.space_group_name_H-M   'P 1'
#
loop_
_entity.id
_entity.type
_entity.pdbx_description
1 polymer ?
#
loop_
_entity_poly.entity_id
_entity_poly.type
_entity_poly.pdbx_seq_one_letter_code
_entity_poly.pdbx_strand_id
1 'polypeptide(L)'
;SGAWTAQQARNLLMDVGERAGRLKFLIRDRDAKFSKAFDQVFTGCGIGILKIPPRAPRANCYAERFVGTMRRECLDHLLIYGERHLRRVLAEFERHYNDHRPHQSRDQTPPLHEPGRVIDLSAPVRRIKAVSGLINQYQRAA
;
A
#
# COMPACT_ATOMS: atom_id res chain seq x y z
N SER A 1 -5.13 16.98 10.11
CA SER A 1 -6.46 17.64 10.06
C SER A 1 -7.28 17.03 8.92
N GLY A 2 -8.62 17.18 8.94
CA GLY A 2 -9.47 16.62 7.87
C GLY A 2 -9.16 17.16 6.46
N ALA A 3 -8.69 18.41 6.36
CA ALA A 3 -8.25 19.02 5.11
C ALA A 3 -7.00 18.33 4.53
N TRP A 4 -6.03 18.02 5.38
CA TRP A 4 -4.83 17.28 4.97
C TRP A 4 -5.19 15.88 4.46
N THR A 5 -6.07 15.14 5.15
CA THR A 5 -6.52 13.81 4.71
C THR A 5 -7.22 13.88 3.35
N ALA A 6 -8.06 14.89 3.13
CA ALA A 6 -8.71 15.11 1.84
C ALA A 6 -7.70 15.41 0.73
N GLN A 7 -6.62 16.14 1.01
CA GLN A 7 -5.55 16.33 0.05
C GLN A 7 -4.81 15.03 -0.26
N GLN A 8 -4.55 14.16 0.73
CA GLN A 8 -3.96 12.84 0.48
C GLN A 8 -4.86 11.98 -0.40
N ALA A 9 -6.18 12.05 -0.23
CA ALA A 9 -7.13 11.36 -1.11
C ALA A 9 -7.02 11.82 -2.57
N ARG A 10 -6.86 13.13 -2.81
CA ARG A 10 -6.69 13.67 -4.16
C ARG A 10 -5.40 13.18 -4.79
N ASN A 11 -4.30 13.24 -4.04
CA ASN A 11 -3.00 12.77 -4.51
C ASN A 11 -3.07 11.29 -4.88
N LEU A 12 -3.70 10.46 -4.03
CA LEU A 12 -3.92 9.05 -4.32
C LEU A 12 -4.69 8.82 -5.63
N LEU A 13 -5.78 9.55 -5.86
CA LEU A 13 -6.56 9.40 -7.10
C LEU A 13 -5.76 9.85 -8.34
N MET A 14 -4.91 10.87 -8.21
CA MET A 14 -3.98 11.27 -9.28
C MET A 14 -2.96 10.16 -9.57
N ASP A 15 -2.38 9.54 -8.55
CA ASP A 15 -1.39 8.47 -8.68
C ASP A 15 -1.99 7.17 -9.23
N VAL A 16 -3.23 6.85 -8.83
CA VAL A 16 -3.95 5.68 -9.35
C VAL A 16 -4.35 5.88 -10.82
N GLY A 17 -4.59 7.13 -11.23
CA GLY A 17 -4.89 7.50 -12.61
C GLY A 17 -6.16 6.83 -13.14
N GLU A 18 -6.13 6.38 -14.39
CA GLU A 18 -7.27 5.72 -15.05
C GLU A 18 -7.78 4.47 -14.33
N ARG A 19 -6.92 3.81 -13.54
CA ARG A 19 -7.32 2.64 -12.73
C ARG A 19 -8.38 3.00 -11.68
N ALA A 20 -8.51 4.28 -11.31
CA ALA A 20 -9.51 4.75 -10.35
C ALA A 20 -10.93 4.44 -10.84
N GLY A 21 -11.16 4.45 -12.15
CA GLY A 21 -12.46 4.08 -12.75
C GLY A 21 -12.85 2.61 -12.53
N ARG A 22 -11.91 1.74 -12.12
CA ARG A 22 -12.20 0.34 -11.76
C ARG A 22 -12.59 0.17 -10.29
N LEU A 23 -12.34 1.18 -9.46
CA LEU A 23 -12.67 1.14 -8.04
C LEU A 23 -14.16 1.46 -7.85
N LYS A 24 -14.90 0.54 -7.21
CA LYS A 24 -16.33 0.74 -6.94
C LYS A 24 -16.60 1.31 -5.56
N PHE A 25 -15.81 0.88 -4.57
CA PHE A 25 -16.02 1.25 -3.18
C PHE A 25 -14.69 1.51 -2.48
N LEU A 26 -14.67 2.55 -1.63
CA LEU A 26 -13.68 2.73 -0.59
C LEU A 26 -14.23 2.18 0.73
N ILE A 27 -13.57 1.17 1.27
CA ILE A 27 -13.87 0.63 2.59
C ILE A 27 -13.01 1.36 3.62
N ARG A 28 -13.61 1.91 4.67
CA ARG A 28 -12.87 2.61 5.75
C ARG A 28 -13.55 2.48 7.11
N ASP A 29 -12.77 2.78 8.16
CA ASP A 29 -13.32 2.95 9.50
C ASP A 29 -14.07 4.28 9.66
N ARG A 30 -14.47 4.60 10.90
CA ARG A 30 -15.23 5.81 11.25
C ARG A 30 -14.38 6.89 11.92
N ASP A 31 -13.05 6.85 11.81
CA ASP A 31 -12.15 7.86 12.39
C ASP A 31 -12.54 9.27 11.91
N ALA A 32 -12.58 10.23 12.85
CA ALA A 32 -12.94 11.62 12.60
C ALA A 32 -12.00 12.33 11.59
N LYS A 33 -10.81 11.78 11.33
CA LYS A 33 -9.90 12.26 10.28
C LYS A 33 -10.51 12.14 8.87
N PHE A 34 -11.43 11.20 8.67
CA PHE A 34 -12.16 11.01 7.41
C PHE A 34 -13.39 11.91 7.34
N SER A 35 -13.12 13.18 7.04
CA SER A 35 -14.13 14.25 6.94
C SER A 35 -15.06 14.08 5.74
N LYS A 36 -16.15 14.87 5.69
CA LYS A 36 -17.02 14.95 4.51
C LYS A 36 -16.25 15.33 3.24
N ALA A 37 -15.28 16.24 3.35
CA ALA A 37 -14.45 16.63 2.22
C ALA A 37 -13.58 15.48 1.70
N PHE A 38 -13.14 14.57 2.59
CA PHE A 38 -12.44 13.35 2.18
C PHE A 38 -13.37 12.41 1.40
N ASP A 39 -14.57 12.14 1.93
CA ASP A 39 -15.56 11.29 1.25
C ASP A 39 -15.91 11.86 -0.14
N GLN A 40 -16.07 13.19 -0.24
CA GLN A 40 -16.41 13.90 -1.49
C GLN A 40 -15.38 13.71 -2.61
N VAL A 41 -14.09 13.56 -2.28
CA VAL A 41 -13.03 13.33 -3.27
C VAL A 41 -13.29 12.02 -4.03
N PHE A 42 -13.67 10.96 -3.32
CA PHE A 42 -13.95 9.65 -3.93
C PHE A 42 -15.31 9.60 -4.62
N THR A 43 -16.35 10.16 -3.98
CA THR A 43 -17.70 10.16 -4.59
C THR A 43 -17.76 11.00 -5.86
N GLY A 44 -16.94 12.05 -5.96
CA GLY A 44 -16.78 12.84 -7.19
C GLY A 44 -16.21 12.05 -8.36
N CYS A 45 -15.52 10.94 -8.10
CA CYS A 45 -15.02 9.99 -9.09
C CYS A 45 -15.92 8.75 -9.25
N GLY A 46 -17.14 8.76 -8.70
CA GLY A 46 -18.07 7.63 -8.77
C GLY A 46 -17.76 6.49 -7.80
N ILE A 47 -16.84 6.68 -6.84
CA ILE A 47 -16.45 5.66 -5.87
C ILE A 47 -17.34 5.78 -4.62
N GLY A 48 -18.09 4.72 -4.30
CA GLY A 48 -18.95 4.67 -3.11
C GLY A 48 -18.16 4.55 -1.81
N ILE A 49 -18.67 5.11 -0.71
CA ILE A 49 -18.04 5.00 0.62
C ILE A 49 -18.74 3.93 1.45
N LEU A 50 -18.01 2.89 1.84
CA LEU A 50 -18.47 1.84 2.76
C LEU A 50 -17.77 2.01 4.12
N LYS A 51 -18.54 2.44 5.12
CA LYS A 51 -18.06 2.57 6.50
C LYS A 51 -18.27 1.25 7.22
N ILE A 52 -17.19 0.68 7.77
CA ILE A 52 -17.30 -0.56 8.54
C ILE A 52 -18.17 -0.36 9.80
N PRO A 53 -18.74 -1.45 10.35
CA PRO A 53 -19.47 -1.39 11.61
C PRO A 53 -18.60 -0.82 12.76
N PRO A 54 -19.17 -0.03 13.67
CA PRO A 54 -18.44 0.46 14.84
C PRO A 54 -17.82 -0.70 15.62
N ARG A 55 -16.56 -0.52 16.08
CA ARG A 55 -15.83 -1.50 16.90
C ARG A 55 -15.63 -2.87 16.23
N ALA A 56 -15.56 -2.91 14.90
CA ALA A 56 -15.29 -4.13 14.14
C ALA A 56 -13.92 -4.08 13.42
N PRO A 57 -12.79 -4.22 14.13
CA PRO A 57 -11.45 -4.16 13.52
C PRO A 57 -11.24 -5.23 12.45
N ARG A 58 -11.91 -6.38 12.55
CA ARG A 58 -11.92 -7.43 11.52
C ARG A 58 -12.47 -6.96 10.17
N ALA A 59 -13.35 -5.96 10.15
CA ALA A 59 -13.86 -5.39 8.90
C ALA A 59 -12.84 -4.44 8.23
N ASN A 60 -11.78 -4.03 8.93
CA ASN A 60 -10.66 -3.26 8.38
C ASN A 60 -9.38 -4.10 8.25
N CYS A 61 -9.51 -5.44 8.25
CA CYS A 61 -8.39 -6.35 8.47
C CYS A 61 -7.23 -6.15 7.48
N TYR A 62 -7.50 -5.78 6.23
CA TYR A 62 -6.45 -5.54 5.23
C TYR A 62 -5.59 -4.32 5.57
N ALA A 63 -6.21 -3.19 5.91
CA ALA A 63 -5.48 -1.98 6.30
C ALA A 63 -4.71 -2.20 7.60
N GLU A 64 -5.34 -2.84 8.60
CA GLU A 64 -4.68 -3.19 9.87
C GLU A 64 -3.49 -4.13 9.66
N ARG A 65 -3.66 -5.16 8.81
CA ARG A 65 -2.59 -6.11 8.47
C ARG A 65 -1.44 -5.38 7.79
N PHE A 66 -1.72 -4.54 6.80
CA PHE A 66 -0.72 -3.74 6.10
C PHE A 66 0.09 -2.87 7.06
N VAL A 67 -0.58 -2.06 7.89
CA VAL A 67 0.09 -1.15 8.82
C VAL A 67 0.89 -1.93 9.86
N GLY A 68 0.35 -3.02 10.41
CA GLY A 68 1.07 -3.88 11.35
C GLY A 68 2.30 -4.54 10.72
N THR A 69 2.20 -4.96 9.46
CA THR A 69 3.32 -5.52 8.69
C THR A 69 4.40 -4.45 8.45
N MET A 70 4.03 -3.25 8.03
CA MET A 70 4.97 -2.14 7.85
C MET A 70 5.73 -1.79 9.14
N ARG A 71 5.05 -1.80 10.30
CA ARG A 71 5.73 -1.59 11.58
C ARG A 71 6.75 -2.70 11.85
N ARG A 72 6.28 -3.95 11.90
CA ARG A 72 7.10 -5.11 12.27
C ARG A 72 8.25 -5.40 11.31
N GLU A 73 8.08 -5.14 10.02
CA GLU A 73 9.10 -5.45 9.00
C GLU A 73 9.99 -4.26 8.67
N CYS A 74 9.61 -3.03 9.06
CA CYS A 74 10.33 -1.83 8.65
C CYS A 74 10.49 -0.80 9.77
N LEU A 75 9.40 -0.19 10.24
CA LEU A 75 9.51 0.99 11.12
C LEU A 75 10.03 0.67 12.52
N ASP A 76 9.88 -0.57 13.00
CA ASP A 76 10.41 -0.99 14.29
C ASP A 76 11.94 -1.26 14.25
N HIS A 77 12.54 -1.23 13.04
CA HIS A 77 13.96 -1.51 12.81
C HIS A 77 14.77 -0.31 12.30
N LEU A 78 14.12 0.83 12.03
CA LEU A 78 14.77 2.00 11.43
C LEU A 78 14.63 3.24 12.32
N LEU A 79 15.75 3.92 12.53
CA LEU A 79 15.75 5.26 13.12
C LEU A 79 15.35 6.28 12.07
N ILE A 80 14.21 6.92 12.27
CA ILE A 80 13.67 7.92 11.36
C ILE A 80 14.18 9.31 11.74
N TYR A 81 15.17 9.80 10.98
CA TYR A 81 15.78 11.12 11.17
C TYR A 81 14.89 12.34 10.84
N GLY A 82 13.72 12.14 10.23
CA GLY A 82 12.80 13.23 9.91
C GLY A 82 11.77 12.87 8.84
N GLU A 83 10.85 13.79 8.55
CA GLU A 83 9.71 13.56 7.66
C GLU A 83 10.13 13.13 6.25
N ARG A 84 11.12 13.80 5.65
CA ARG A 84 11.61 13.45 4.31
C ARG A 84 12.17 12.03 4.27
N HIS A 85 12.89 11.62 5.32
CA HIS A 85 13.40 10.26 5.43
C HIS A 85 12.25 9.26 5.56
N LEU A 86 11.28 9.56 6.43
CA LEU A 86 10.08 8.73 6.59
C LEU A 86 9.34 8.53 5.26
N ARG A 87 9.06 9.59 4.52
CA ARG A 87 8.36 9.51 3.22
C ARG A 87 9.10 8.63 2.23
N ARG A 88 10.44 8.74 2.18
CA ARG A 88 11.26 7.87 1.33
C ARG A 88 11.16 6.40 1.74
N VAL A 89 11.31 6.12 3.03
CA VAL A 89 11.22 4.74 3.58
C VAL A 89 9.84 4.15 3.31
N LEU A 90 8.77 4.91 3.53
CA LEU A 90 7.40 4.47 3.27
C LEU A 90 7.17 4.16 1.78
N ALA A 91 7.66 5.01 0.88
CA ALA A 91 7.55 4.78 -0.56
C ALA A 91 8.38 3.57 -1.03
N GLU A 92 9.56 3.34 -0.45
CA GLU A 92 10.35 2.14 -0.72
C GLU A 92 9.66 0.88 -0.19
N PHE A 93 9.05 0.95 1.00
CA PHE A 93 8.30 -0.15 1.58
C PHE A 93 7.04 -0.46 0.78
N GLU A 94 6.29 0.55 0.31
CA GLU A 94 5.11 0.37 -0.54
C GLU A 94 5.46 -0.38 -1.83
N ARG A 95 6.53 0.03 -2.52
CA ARG A 95 7.02 -0.69 -3.71
C ARG A 95 7.39 -2.13 -3.38
N HIS A 96 8.14 -2.35 -2.29
CA HIS A 96 8.44 -3.71 -1.85
C HIS A 96 7.16 -4.53 -1.60
N TYR A 97 6.20 -3.99 -0.87
CA TYR A 97 4.97 -4.67 -0.47
C TYR A 97 4.11 -5.07 -1.68
N ASN A 98 4.00 -4.18 -2.66
CA ASN A 98 3.14 -4.33 -3.82
C ASN A 98 3.79 -5.07 -4.99
N ASP A 99 5.11 -4.96 -5.17
CA ASP A 99 5.80 -5.49 -6.35
C ASP A 99 6.62 -6.75 -6.08
N HIS A 100 7.01 -7.01 -4.82
CA HIS A 100 7.98 -8.07 -4.52
C HIS A 100 7.61 -8.96 -3.32
N ARG A 101 6.98 -8.40 -2.28
CA ARG A 101 6.71 -9.13 -1.04
C ARG A 101 5.78 -10.30 -1.33
N PRO A 102 6.12 -11.53 -0.91
CA PRO A 102 5.24 -12.68 -1.10
C PRO A 102 4.04 -12.59 -0.15
N HIS A 103 2.85 -12.92 -0.65
CA HIS A 103 1.63 -12.98 0.15
C HIS A 103 1.05 -14.39 0.10
N GLN A 104 0.94 -15.02 1.28
CA GLN A 104 0.44 -16.40 1.41
C GLN A 104 -0.96 -16.58 0.82
N SER A 105 -1.85 -15.61 0.97
CA SER A 105 -3.20 -15.64 0.41
C SER A 105 -3.25 -15.44 -1.11
N ARG A 106 -2.10 -15.27 -1.76
CA ARG A 106 -1.93 -15.07 -3.20
C ARG A 106 -0.88 -16.02 -3.77
N ASP A 107 -0.75 -17.22 -3.21
CA ASP A 107 0.22 -18.22 -3.68
C ASP A 107 1.66 -17.69 -3.74
N GLN A 108 2.05 -16.91 -2.73
CA GLN A 108 3.35 -16.22 -2.63
C GLN A 108 3.59 -15.15 -3.70
N THR A 109 2.58 -14.73 -4.45
CA THR A 109 2.71 -13.64 -5.42
C THR A 109 2.46 -12.26 -4.80
N PRO A 110 3.17 -11.22 -5.26
CA PRO A 110 2.88 -9.85 -4.86
C PRO A 110 1.54 -9.32 -5.45
N PRO A 111 0.94 -8.27 -4.87
CA PRO A 111 -0.32 -7.69 -5.30
C PRO A 111 -0.31 -7.23 -6.77
N LEU A 112 0.78 -6.62 -7.22
CA LEU A 112 0.95 -6.10 -8.57
C LEU A 112 1.68 -7.08 -9.50
N HIS A 113 1.71 -8.36 -9.14
CA HIS A 113 2.22 -9.40 -10.04
C HIS A 113 1.40 -9.47 -11.32
N GLU A 114 2.06 -9.36 -12.48
CA GLU A 114 1.45 -9.58 -13.79
C GLU A 114 1.42 -11.09 -14.12
N PRO A 115 0.24 -11.70 -14.25
CA PRO A 115 0.13 -13.11 -14.60
C PRO A 115 0.71 -13.35 -16.00
N GLY A 116 1.46 -14.44 -16.17
CA GLY A 116 2.03 -14.83 -17.48
C GLY A 116 3.44 -14.32 -17.74
N ARG A 117 4.06 -13.60 -16.80
CA ARG A 117 5.49 -13.31 -16.87
C ARG A 117 6.29 -14.61 -16.77
N VAL A 118 6.86 -15.07 -17.89
CA VAL A 118 7.74 -16.23 -17.93
C VAL A 118 9.01 -15.91 -17.15
N ILE A 119 9.29 -16.69 -16.12
CA ILE A 119 10.53 -16.59 -15.34
C ILE A 119 11.50 -17.63 -15.87
N ASP A 120 12.59 -17.19 -16.48
CA ASP A 120 13.70 -18.10 -16.80
C ASP A 120 14.37 -18.58 -15.51
N LEU A 121 14.18 -19.87 -15.20
CA LEU A 121 14.75 -20.50 -14.02
C LEU A 121 16.25 -20.74 -14.13
N SER A 122 16.81 -20.68 -15.35
CA SER A 122 18.25 -20.81 -15.60
C SER A 122 19.01 -19.49 -15.40
N ALA A 123 18.31 -18.34 -15.52
CA ALA A 123 18.92 -17.03 -15.33
C ALA A 123 19.49 -16.84 -13.91
N PRO A 124 20.61 -16.13 -13.74
CA PRO A 124 21.22 -15.93 -12.43
C PRO A 124 20.30 -15.13 -11.49
N VAL A 125 20.28 -15.50 -10.21
CA VAL A 125 19.56 -14.75 -9.17
C VAL A 125 20.38 -13.54 -8.75
N ARG A 126 19.77 -12.35 -8.78
CA ARG A 126 20.34 -11.11 -8.27
C ARG A 126 19.67 -10.72 -6.96
N ARG A 127 20.50 -10.33 -5.99
CA ARG A 127 20.06 -9.75 -4.72
C ARG A 127 20.04 -8.23 -4.81
N ILE A 128 18.93 -7.62 -4.44
CA ILE A 128 18.76 -6.17 -4.35
C ILE A 128 18.45 -5.81 -2.90
N LYS A 129 19.12 -4.77 -2.39
CA LYS A 129 18.82 -4.21 -1.07
C LYS A 129 17.73 -3.15 -1.22
N ALA A 130 16.56 -3.39 -0.63
CA ALA A 130 15.41 -2.51 -0.64
C ALA A 130 15.13 -1.95 0.76
N VAL A 131 14.27 -0.93 0.83
CA VAL A 131 13.79 -0.30 2.09
C VAL A 131 14.96 0.13 2.97
N SER A 132 15.72 1.11 2.50
CA SER A 132 16.97 1.58 3.11
C SER A 132 17.98 0.47 3.39
N GLY A 133 17.92 -0.62 2.62
CA GLY A 133 18.77 -1.80 2.73
C GLY A 133 18.41 -2.76 3.86
N LEU A 134 17.28 -2.56 4.52
CA LEU A 134 16.74 -3.45 5.54
C LEU A 134 16.27 -4.79 4.95
N ILE A 135 15.73 -4.77 3.73
CA ILE A 135 15.10 -5.93 3.10
C ILE A 135 15.94 -6.37 1.91
N ASN A 136 16.23 -7.68 1.83
CA ASN A 136 16.84 -8.28 0.64
C ASN A 136 15.75 -8.83 -0.28
N GLN A 137 15.71 -8.32 -1.49
CA GLN A 137 14.86 -8.81 -2.58
C GLN A 137 15.68 -9.69 -3.51
N TYR A 138 15.08 -10.75 -4.03
CA TYR A 138 15.74 -11.71 -4.92
C TYR A 138 14.94 -11.86 -6.20
N GLN A 139 15.57 -11.54 -7.33
CA GLN A 139 14.94 -11.67 -8.65
C GLN A 139 15.89 -12.31 -9.65
N ARG A 140 15.35 -13.06 -10.60
CA ARG A 140 16.11 -13.58 -11.75
C ARG A 140 16.49 -12.42 -12.67
N ALA A 141 17.70 -12.46 -13.23
CA ALA A 141 18.10 -11.52 -14.27
C ALA A 141 17.18 -11.66 -15.50
N ALA A 142 16.86 -10.54 -16.15
CA ALA A 142 16.17 -10.53 -17.43
C ALA A 142 17.12 -10.89 -18.57
#